data_AF-A0A1Y4TLE8-F1
#
_entry.id   AF-A0A1Y4TLE8-F1
#
_cell.length_a   1.000
_cell.length_b   1.000
_cell.length_c   1.000
_cell.angle_alpha   90.00
_cell.angle_beta   90.00
_cell.angle_gamma   90.00
#
_symmetry.space_group_name_H-M   'P 1'
#
loop_
_entity.id
_entity.type
_entity.pdbx_description
1 polymer ?
#
loop_
_entity_poly.entity_id
_entity_poly.type
_entity_poly.pdbx_seq_one_letter_code
_entity_poly.pdbx_strand_id
1 'polypeptide(L)'
;MTPVQKTAGGFAARHPRLARLGFQFVKFYLVSLLVTLFQYLTLTFLPGLIDRYTNWCSIPCQLIHLDFWIIDTYVFDYPVTGDATGGMGYFAAFAITLFLAQCINFPIQRNVTFHSHGNVARQIAWYVVAWVVITVVCSMLMSLYLPLCRAWLPVSVYNVIITVINGGVQMVIYFPILKIIFPEEKPAA
;
A
#
# COMPACT_ATOMS: atom_id res chain seq x y z
N MET A 1 -26.60 -3.23 37.58
CA MET A 1 -25.59 -2.47 36.81
C MET A 1 -24.22 -2.86 37.36
N THR A 2 -23.44 -3.63 36.59
CA THR A 2 -22.19 -4.29 37.02
C THR A 2 -21.06 -3.28 37.25
N PRO A 3 -20.10 -3.55 38.18
CA PRO A 3 -19.07 -2.58 38.60
C PRO A 3 -18.10 -2.16 37.49
N VAL A 4 -18.08 -2.87 36.36
CA VAL A 4 -17.21 -2.62 35.20
C VAL A 4 -17.55 -1.30 34.49
N GLN A 5 -18.80 -0.81 34.57
CA GLN A 5 -19.19 0.45 33.93
C GLN A 5 -18.71 1.70 34.68
N LYS A 6 -18.40 1.62 35.98
CA LYS A 6 -17.98 2.78 36.80
C LYS A 6 -16.50 3.16 36.60
N THR A 7 -15.63 2.20 36.27
CA THR A 7 -14.19 2.46 36.10
C THR A 7 -13.86 3.01 34.72
N ALA A 8 -14.56 2.57 33.68
CA ALA A 8 -14.38 3.07 32.31
C ALA A 8 -14.83 4.54 32.16
N GLY A 9 -15.91 4.95 32.84
CA GLY A 9 -16.39 6.33 32.84
C GLY A 9 -15.49 7.31 33.60
N GLY A 10 -14.81 6.86 34.66
CA GLY A 10 -13.96 7.72 35.50
C GLY A 10 -12.60 8.09 34.90
N PHE A 11 -12.03 7.23 34.05
CA PHE A 11 -10.75 7.50 33.39
C PHE A 11 -10.90 8.39 32.14
N ALA A 12 -12.00 8.19 31.38
CA ALA A 12 -12.35 9.04 30.24
C ALA A 12 -12.62 10.51 30.63
N ALA A 13 -13.13 10.74 31.85
CA ALA A 13 -13.39 12.09 32.37
C ALA A 13 -12.13 12.85 32.81
N ARG A 14 -11.04 12.16 33.17
CA ARG A 14 -9.79 12.79 33.67
C ARG A 14 -8.77 13.14 32.58
N HIS A 15 -8.76 12.43 31.45
CA HIS A 15 -7.88 12.73 30.31
C HIS A 15 -8.61 12.63 28.96
N PRO A 16 -9.55 13.55 28.66
CA PRO A 16 -10.33 13.53 27.42
C PRO A 16 -9.46 13.59 26.15
N ARG A 17 -8.26 14.19 26.23
CA ARG A 17 -7.28 14.19 25.14
C ARG A 17 -6.71 12.80 24.85
N LEU A 18 -6.35 12.02 25.88
CA LEU A 18 -5.81 10.67 25.71
C LEU A 18 -6.88 9.68 25.22
N ALA A 19 -8.11 9.78 25.72
CA ALA A 19 -9.22 8.95 25.25
C ALA A 19 -9.56 9.24 23.77
N ARG A 20 -9.52 10.52 23.36
CA ARG A 20 -9.73 10.92 21.96
C ARG A 20 -8.60 10.42 21.05
N LEU A 21 -7.34 10.53 21.51
CA LEU A 21 -6.17 10.02 20.78
C LEU A 21 -6.22 8.50 20.62
N GLY A 22 -6.56 7.77 21.69
CA GLY A 22 -6.72 6.31 21.67
C GLY A 22 -7.82 5.86 20.71
N PHE A 23 -8.97 6.53 20.71
CA PHE A 23 -10.05 6.23 19.77
C PHE A 23 -9.67 6.49 18.31
N GLN A 24 -8.94 7.58 18.04
CA GLN A 24 -8.40 7.87 16.70
C GLN A 24 -7.41 6.79 16.24
N PHE A 25 -6.51 6.36 17.12
CA PHE A 25 -5.53 5.32 16.82
C PHE A 25 -6.20 3.97 16.54
N VAL A 26 -7.17 3.55 17.37
CA VAL A 26 -7.92 2.31 17.16
C VAL A 26 -8.69 2.36 15.85
N LYS A 27 -9.37 3.48 15.56
CA LYS A 27 -10.08 3.67 14.29
C LYS A 27 -9.11 3.59 13.10
N PHE A 28 -7.96 4.26 13.18
CA PHE A 28 -6.93 4.22 12.14
C PHE A 28 -6.45 2.78 11.91
N TYR A 29 -6.06 2.09 12.98
CA TYR A 29 -5.58 0.71 12.93
C TYR A 29 -6.62 -0.26 12.33
N LEU A 30 -7.88 -0.19 12.77
CA LEU A 30 -8.96 -1.03 12.23
C LEU A 30 -9.19 -0.78 10.74
N VAL A 31 -9.15 0.46 10.31
CA VAL A 31 -9.32 0.78 8.89
C VAL A 31 -8.10 0.34 8.08
N SER A 32 -6.88 0.51 8.60
CA SER A 32 -5.67 -0.02 7.97
C SER A 32 -5.73 -1.55 7.83
N LEU A 33 -6.14 -2.26 8.88
CA LEU A 33 -6.36 -3.71 8.81
C LEU A 33 -7.42 -4.09 7.77
N LEU A 34 -8.51 -3.32 7.67
CA LEU A 34 -9.54 -3.55 6.67
C LEU A 34 -8.99 -3.38 5.25
N VAL A 35 -8.17 -2.36 5.00
CA VAL A 35 -7.51 -2.15 3.70
C VAL A 35 -6.53 -3.28 3.39
N THR A 36 -5.76 -3.73 4.38
CA THR A 36 -4.84 -4.86 4.20
C THR A 36 -5.60 -6.16 3.91
N LEU A 37 -6.65 -6.44 4.67
CA LEU A 37 -7.50 -7.61 4.45
C LEU A 37 -8.18 -7.55 3.09
N PHE A 38 -8.71 -6.38 2.71
CA PHE A 38 -9.33 -6.15 1.42
C PHE A 38 -8.35 -6.42 0.27
N GLN A 39 -7.12 -5.92 0.35
CA GLN A 39 -6.09 -6.19 -0.65
C GLN A 39 -5.76 -7.68 -0.73
N TYR A 40 -5.58 -8.33 0.43
CA TYR A 40 -5.29 -9.76 0.48
C TYR A 40 -6.41 -10.60 -0.16
N LEU A 41 -7.66 -10.32 0.19
CA LEU A 41 -8.82 -11.01 -0.39
C LEU A 41 -8.91 -10.74 -1.89
N THR A 42 -8.72 -9.49 -2.32
CA THR A 42 -8.77 -9.13 -3.75
C THR A 42 -7.68 -9.87 -4.52
N LEU A 43 -6.43 -9.89 -4.04
CA LEU A 43 -5.35 -10.64 -4.69
C LEU A 43 -5.52 -12.16 -4.61
N THR A 44 -6.25 -12.68 -3.62
CA THR A 44 -6.53 -14.11 -3.51
C THR A 44 -7.55 -14.58 -4.54
N PHE A 45 -8.59 -13.78 -4.80
CA PHE A 45 -9.73 -14.20 -5.64
C PHE A 45 -9.76 -13.58 -7.03
N LEU A 46 -9.33 -12.32 -7.18
CA LEU A 46 -9.43 -11.57 -8.42
C LEU A 46 -8.61 -12.17 -9.57
N PRO A 47 -7.35 -12.62 -9.38
CA PRO A 47 -6.61 -13.27 -10.47
C PRO A 47 -7.32 -14.52 -10.98
N GLY A 48 -7.86 -15.35 -10.08
CA GLY A 48 -8.63 -16.54 -10.46
C GLY A 48 -9.93 -16.22 -11.19
N LEU A 49 -10.57 -15.09 -10.87
CA LEU A 49 -11.72 -14.60 -11.62
C LEU A 49 -11.30 -14.16 -13.04
N ILE A 50 -10.21 -13.40 -13.16
CA ILE A 50 -9.69 -12.95 -14.45
C ILE A 50 -9.31 -14.15 -15.31
N ASP A 51 -8.61 -15.14 -14.76
CA ASP A 51 -8.23 -16.38 -15.46
C ASP A 51 -9.43 -17.17 -15.96
N ARG A 52 -10.49 -17.26 -15.14
CA ARG A 52 -11.70 -18.00 -15.50
C ARG A 52 -12.48 -17.36 -16.65
N TYR A 53 -12.50 -16.03 -16.73
CA TYR A 53 -13.29 -15.29 -17.71
C TYR A 53 -12.47 -14.74 -18.87
N THR A 54 -11.14 -14.75 -18.78
CA THR A 54 -10.23 -14.21 -19.79
C THR A 54 -8.96 -15.07 -19.89
N ASN A 55 -8.36 -15.16 -21.07
CA ASN A 55 -7.08 -15.87 -21.25
C ASN A 55 -5.86 -15.00 -20.91
N TRP A 56 -6.03 -13.95 -20.09
CA TRP A 56 -4.99 -12.95 -19.86
C TRP A 56 -3.83 -13.46 -19.00
N CYS A 57 -4.06 -14.45 -18.13
CA CYS A 57 -2.98 -15.08 -17.35
C CYS A 57 -2.03 -15.91 -18.24
N SER A 58 -2.48 -16.33 -19.42
CA SER A 58 -1.66 -17.03 -20.42
C SER A 58 -0.79 -16.09 -21.26
N ILE A 59 -0.93 -14.77 -21.09
CA ILE A 59 -0.13 -13.78 -21.81
C ILE A 59 0.96 -13.25 -20.87
N PRO A 60 2.26 -13.40 -21.19
CA PRO A 60 3.32 -12.89 -20.33
C PRO A 60 3.22 -11.36 -20.24
N CYS A 61 3.34 -10.83 -19.03
CA CYS A 61 3.40 -9.40 -18.78
C CYS A 61 4.76 -9.07 -18.18
N GLN A 62 5.73 -8.88 -19.06
CA GLN A 62 7.10 -8.53 -18.72
C GLN A 62 7.38 -7.14 -19.30
N LEU A 63 7.36 -6.13 -18.43
CA LEU A 63 7.48 -4.73 -18.85
C LEU A 63 8.77 -4.13 -18.32
N ILE A 64 9.42 -3.33 -19.18
CA ILE A 64 10.68 -2.62 -18.93
C ILE A 64 11.79 -3.60 -18.56
N HIS A 65 12.49 -4.09 -19.59
CA HIS A 65 13.65 -4.95 -19.42
C HIS A 65 14.84 -4.15 -18.91
N LEU A 66 15.49 -4.65 -17.87
CA LEU A 66 16.69 -4.11 -17.26
C LEU A 66 17.78 -5.17 -17.36
N ASP A 67 18.75 -4.89 -18.24
CA ASP A 67 19.97 -5.69 -18.35
C ASP A 67 21.13 -4.90 -17.73
N PHE A 68 21.53 -5.32 -16.53
CA PHE A 68 22.72 -4.83 -15.83
C PHE A 68 23.70 -5.99 -15.65
N TRP A 69 25.00 -5.70 -15.60
CA TRP A 69 26.13 -6.65 -15.53
C TRP A 69 25.96 -7.89 -14.61
N ILE A 70 25.11 -7.83 -13.56
CA ILE A 70 24.85 -8.94 -12.62
C ILE A 70 23.35 -9.34 -12.58
N ILE A 71 22.46 -8.52 -13.15
CA ILE A 71 21.00 -8.64 -12.99
C ILE A 71 20.34 -8.47 -14.36
N ASP A 72 19.72 -9.53 -14.83
CA ASP A 72 18.85 -9.56 -16.01
C ASP A 72 17.40 -9.76 -15.52
N THR A 73 16.59 -8.70 -15.53
CA THR A 73 15.24 -8.72 -14.95
C THR A 73 14.29 -7.73 -15.63
N TYR A 74 12.98 -7.90 -15.43
CA TYR A 74 11.97 -6.91 -15.79
C TYR A 74 11.51 -6.12 -14.56
N VAL A 75 11.19 -4.84 -14.72
CA VAL A 75 10.62 -4.01 -13.64
C VAL A 75 9.28 -4.59 -13.17
N PHE A 76 8.45 -4.98 -14.13
CA PHE A 76 7.25 -5.76 -13.88
C PHE A 76 7.46 -7.13 -14.49
N ASP A 77 7.89 -8.09 -13.68
CA ASP A 77 8.15 -9.45 -14.10
C ASP A 77 7.00 -10.38 -13.72
N TYR A 78 6.00 -10.48 -14.60
CA TYR A 78 4.87 -11.39 -14.45
C TYR A 78 4.89 -12.43 -15.59
N PRO A 79 5.76 -13.46 -15.48
CA PRO A 79 5.79 -14.55 -16.44
C PRO A 79 4.52 -15.39 -16.36
N VAL A 80 4.25 -16.17 -17.40
CA VAL A 80 3.16 -17.15 -17.39
C VAL A 80 3.57 -18.32 -16.50
N THR A 81 2.80 -18.59 -15.45
CA THR A 81 3.05 -19.66 -14.47
C THR A 81 2.26 -20.93 -14.75
N GLY A 82 1.34 -20.89 -15.72
CA GLY A 82 0.39 -21.98 -15.99
C GLY A 82 -0.83 -21.99 -15.06
N ASP A 83 -0.93 -21.00 -14.17
CA ASP A 83 -2.08 -20.75 -13.29
C ASP A 83 -2.38 -19.24 -13.19
N ALA A 84 -3.37 -18.88 -12.38
CA ALA A 84 -3.79 -17.50 -12.18
C ALA A 84 -2.78 -16.60 -11.44
N THR A 85 -1.61 -17.12 -11.04
CA THR A 85 -0.60 -16.36 -10.30
C THR A 85 0.42 -15.65 -11.20
N GLY A 86 0.26 -15.77 -12.52
CA GLY A 86 1.16 -15.20 -13.51
C GLY A 86 0.46 -14.45 -14.65
N GLY A 87 1.28 -13.91 -15.54
CA GLY A 87 0.85 -13.21 -16.75
C GLY A 87 0.11 -11.89 -16.51
N MET A 88 -0.48 -11.40 -17.60
CA MET A 88 -1.17 -10.10 -17.65
C MET A 88 -2.41 -10.07 -16.76
N GLY A 89 -3.05 -11.22 -16.53
CA GLY A 89 -4.19 -11.33 -15.63
C GLY A 89 -3.82 -11.06 -14.17
N TYR A 90 -2.71 -11.63 -13.68
CA TYR A 90 -2.24 -11.32 -12.33
C TYR A 90 -1.77 -9.86 -12.20
N PHE A 91 -1.07 -9.33 -13.21
CA PHE A 91 -0.70 -7.91 -13.23
C PHE A 91 -1.92 -6.98 -13.16
N ALA A 92 -2.98 -7.28 -13.92
CA ALA A 92 -4.23 -6.52 -13.88
C ALA A 92 -4.91 -6.61 -12.51
N ALA A 93 -4.98 -7.81 -11.91
CA ALA A 93 -5.51 -7.99 -10.56
C ALA A 93 -4.73 -7.19 -9.52
N PHE A 94 -3.40 -7.17 -9.63
CA PHE A 94 -2.52 -6.37 -8.78
C PHE A 94 -2.77 -4.87 -8.94
N ALA A 95 -2.82 -4.37 -10.18
CA ALA A 95 -3.10 -2.97 -10.46
C ALA A 95 -4.47 -2.52 -9.93
N ILE A 96 -5.52 -3.32 -10.15
CA ILE A 96 -6.87 -3.07 -9.62
C ILE A 96 -6.86 -3.06 -8.09
N THR A 97 -6.21 -4.05 -7.48
CA THR A 97 -6.12 -4.13 -6.02
C THR A 97 -5.45 -2.90 -5.41
N LEU A 98 -4.31 -2.50 -5.98
CA LEU A 98 -3.59 -1.31 -5.55
C LEU A 98 -4.44 -0.04 -5.72
N PHE A 99 -5.13 0.10 -6.85
CA PHE A 99 -6.00 1.25 -7.11
C PHE A 99 -7.13 1.34 -6.08
N LEU A 100 -7.82 0.24 -5.82
CA LEU A 100 -8.90 0.20 -4.82
C LEU A 100 -8.39 0.50 -3.41
N ALA A 101 -7.20 0.00 -3.06
CA ALA A 101 -6.55 0.35 -1.79
C ALA A 101 -6.29 1.85 -1.68
N GLN A 102 -5.85 2.49 -2.76
CA GLN A 102 -5.67 3.94 -2.80
C GLN A 102 -6.98 4.72 -2.66
N CYS A 103 -8.09 4.23 -3.25
CA CYS A 103 -9.41 4.83 -3.07
C CYS A 103 -9.87 4.85 -1.59
N ILE A 104 -9.42 3.88 -0.79
CA ILE A 104 -9.70 3.83 0.65
C ILE A 104 -8.69 4.66 1.45
N ASN A 105 -7.39 4.56 1.11
CA ASN A 105 -6.33 5.28 1.81
C ASN A 105 -6.43 6.80 1.67
N PHE A 106 -6.78 7.30 0.48
CA PHE A 106 -6.87 8.73 0.21
C PHE A 106 -7.83 9.48 1.17
N PRO A 107 -9.12 9.09 1.34
CA PRO A 107 -10.03 9.79 2.24
C PRO A 107 -9.58 9.70 3.71
N ILE A 108 -8.92 8.61 4.12
CA ILE A 108 -8.38 8.46 5.47
C ILE A 108 -7.21 9.41 5.69
N GLN A 109 -6.24 9.43 4.77
CA GLN A 109 -5.07 10.30 4.86
C GLN A 109 -5.51 11.76 4.87
N ARG A 110 -6.40 12.15 3.96
CA ARG A 110 -6.90 13.53 3.88
C ARG A 110 -7.68 13.95 5.13
N ASN A 111 -8.67 13.16 5.56
CA ASN A 111 -9.62 13.60 6.57
C ASN A 111 -9.20 13.27 8.00
N VAL A 112 -8.38 12.25 8.22
CA VAL A 112 -7.98 11.79 9.56
C VAL A 112 -6.51 12.13 9.85
N THR A 113 -5.60 11.92 8.89
CA THR A 113 -4.16 12.11 9.14
C THR A 113 -3.75 13.57 8.99
N PHE A 114 -4.08 14.20 7.87
CA PHE A 114 -3.63 15.55 7.54
C PHE A 114 -4.70 16.63 7.77
N HIS A 115 -5.94 16.24 8.10
CA HIS A 115 -7.09 17.16 8.26
C HIS A 115 -7.16 18.24 7.16
N SER A 116 -6.82 17.90 5.92
CA SER A 116 -6.61 18.92 4.89
C SER A 116 -7.92 19.41 4.27
N HIS A 117 -8.08 20.73 4.24
CA HIS A 117 -9.23 21.43 3.64
C HIS A 117 -8.92 22.00 2.24
N GLY A 118 -7.74 21.68 1.68
CA GLY A 118 -7.33 22.14 0.35
C GLY A 118 -8.16 21.57 -0.81
N ASN A 119 -7.87 22.06 -2.03
CA ASN A 119 -8.57 21.66 -3.26
C ASN A 119 -8.41 20.15 -3.52
N VAL A 120 -9.53 19.44 -3.44
CA VAL A 120 -9.62 17.97 -3.57
C VAL A 120 -9.04 17.48 -4.89
N ALA A 121 -9.34 18.14 -6.02
CA ALA A 121 -8.90 17.68 -7.34
C ALA A 121 -7.38 17.70 -7.48
N ARG A 122 -6.73 18.75 -6.96
CA ARG A 122 -5.26 18.87 -6.98
C ARG A 122 -4.61 17.83 -6.07
N GLN A 123 -5.22 17.56 -4.91
CA GLN A 123 -4.72 16.54 -3.98
C GLN A 123 -4.82 15.14 -4.57
N ILE A 124 -5.94 14.80 -5.21
CA ILE A 124 -6.11 13.52 -5.91
C ILE A 124 -5.08 13.38 -7.03
N ALA A 125 -4.91 14.40 -7.88
CA ALA A 125 -3.99 14.33 -9.01
C ALA A 125 -2.56 14.03 -8.55
N TRP A 126 -2.04 14.77 -7.57
CA TRP A 126 -0.70 14.52 -7.04
C TRP A 126 -0.58 13.22 -6.25
N TYR A 127 -1.64 12.81 -5.55
CA TYR A 127 -1.66 11.53 -4.84
C TYR A 127 -1.55 10.35 -5.82
N VAL A 128 -2.26 10.41 -6.95
CA VAL A 128 -2.16 9.42 -8.03
C VAL A 128 -0.75 9.41 -8.63
N VAL A 129 -0.15 10.58 -8.88
CA VAL A 129 1.24 10.66 -9.35
C VAL A 129 2.21 10.02 -8.35
N ALA A 130 2.08 10.34 -7.06
CA ALA A 130 2.89 9.74 -6.00
C ALA A 130 2.75 8.22 -5.98
N TRP A 131 1.52 7.72 -6.05
CA TRP A 131 1.23 6.29 -6.05
C TRP A 131 1.84 5.58 -7.26
N VAL A 132 1.75 6.15 -8.47
CA VAL A 132 2.36 5.57 -9.68
C VAL A 132 3.87 5.52 -9.54
N VAL A 133 4.51 6.63 -9.14
CA VAL A 133 5.97 6.71 -8.96
C VAL A 133 6.44 5.68 -7.94
N ILE A 134 5.77 5.57 -6.80
CA ILE A 134 6.08 4.60 -5.75
C ILE A 134 5.94 3.17 -6.27
N THR A 135 4.85 2.87 -6.98
CA THR A 135 4.61 1.53 -7.52
C THR A 135 5.73 1.14 -8.47
N VAL A 136 6.10 2.04 -9.40
CA VAL A 136 7.20 1.80 -10.34
C VAL A 136 8.53 1.62 -9.58
N VAL A 137 8.88 2.52 -8.66
CA VAL A 137 10.16 2.43 -7.94
C VAL A 137 10.23 1.18 -7.07
N CYS A 138 9.15 0.82 -6.36
CA CYS A 138 9.10 -0.41 -5.57
C CYS A 138 9.23 -1.65 -6.46
N SER A 139 8.54 -1.69 -7.60
CA SER A 139 8.67 -2.78 -8.57
C SER A 139 10.08 -2.87 -9.15
N MET A 140 10.70 -1.74 -9.49
CA MET A 140 12.10 -1.68 -9.94
C MET A 140 13.04 -2.23 -8.86
N LEU A 141 12.94 -1.75 -7.63
CA LEU A 141 13.77 -2.23 -6.53
C LEU A 141 13.56 -3.72 -6.29
N MET A 142 12.30 -4.18 -6.28
CA MET A 142 11.96 -5.60 -6.13
C MET A 142 12.59 -6.46 -7.23
N SER A 143 12.58 -6.00 -8.48
CA SER A 143 13.24 -6.71 -9.58
C SER A 143 14.76 -6.86 -9.36
N LEU A 144 15.40 -5.88 -8.70
CA LEU A 144 16.84 -5.92 -8.43
C LEU A 144 17.21 -6.79 -7.22
N TYR A 145 16.51 -6.62 -6.09
CA TYR A 145 16.89 -7.31 -4.84
C TYR A 145 16.28 -8.70 -4.72
N LEU A 146 15.13 -8.99 -5.35
CA LEU A 146 14.45 -10.28 -5.17
C LEU A 146 15.26 -11.46 -5.71
N PRO A 147 15.92 -11.40 -6.90
CA PRO A 147 16.80 -12.46 -7.38
C PRO A 147 17.96 -12.71 -6.42
N LEU A 148 18.60 -11.63 -5.93
CA LEU A 148 19.66 -11.71 -4.93
C LEU A 148 19.17 -12.36 -3.64
N CYS A 149 18.02 -11.93 -3.12
CA CYS A 149 17.47 -12.50 -1.89
C CYS A 149 17.12 -13.98 -2.03
N ARG A 150 16.53 -14.40 -3.17
CA ARG A 150 16.20 -15.81 -3.41
C ARG A 150 17.44 -16.71 -3.52
N ALA A 151 18.56 -16.18 -4.00
CA ALA A 151 19.80 -16.93 -4.11
C ALA A 151 20.47 -17.20 -2.75
N TRP A 152 20.36 -16.27 -1.80
CA TRP A 152 21.16 -16.29 -0.57
C TRP A 152 20.36 -16.42 0.73
N LEU A 153 19.03 -16.21 0.70
CA LEU A 153 18.21 -16.09 1.90
C LEU A 153 17.01 -17.05 1.90
N PRO A 154 16.66 -17.61 3.08
CA PRO A 154 15.44 -18.38 3.23
C PRO A 154 14.18 -17.50 3.11
N VAL A 155 13.05 -18.14 2.78
CA VAL A 155 11.77 -17.49 2.46
C VAL A 155 11.28 -16.52 3.53
N SER A 156 11.40 -16.92 4.80
CA SER A 156 10.99 -16.09 5.93
C SER A 156 11.76 -14.78 6.01
N VAL A 157 13.07 -14.81 5.71
CA VAL A 157 13.95 -13.65 5.83
C VAL A 157 13.70 -12.67 4.70
N TYR A 158 13.60 -13.15 3.44
CA TYR A 158 13.38 -12.21 2.35
C TYR A 158 11.97 -11.59 2.37
N ASN A 159 10.94 -12.28 2.88
CA ASN A 159 9.60 -11.68 3.02
C ASN A 159 9.58 -10.48 3.98
N VAL A 160 10.38 -10.55 5.05
CA VAL A 160 10.58 -9.42 5.97
C VAL A 160 11.30 -8.28 5.23
N ILE A 161 12.35 -8.59 4.47
CA ILE A 161 13.08 -7.60 3.66
C ILE A 161 12.16 -6.90 2.66
N ILE A 162 11.32 -7.65 1.93
CA ILE A 162 10.32 -7.09 1.01
C ILE A 162 9.42 -6.10 1.75
N THR A 163 8.94 -6.47 2.94
CA THR A 163 8.04 -5.63 3.73
C THR A 163 8.73 -4.34 4.17
N VAL A 164 9.97 -4.43 4.67
CA VAL A 164 10.74 -3.28 5.13
C VAL A 164 11.12 -2.35 3.96
N ILE A 165 11.57 -2.90 2.83
CA ILE A 165 11.93 -2.09 1.67
C ILE A 165 10.69 -1.40 1.09
N ASN A 166 9.60 -2.13 0.87
CA ASN A 166 8.37 -1.52 0.34
C ASN A 166 7.82 -0.45 1.29
N GLY A 167 7.82 -0.69 2.60
CA GLY A 167 7.40 0.31 3.58
C GLY A 167 8.34 1.52 3.64
N GLY A 168 9.66 1.29 3.63
CA GLY A 168 10.68 2.34 3.70
C GLY A 168 10.69 3.22 2.45
N VAL A 169 10.66 2.63 1.27
CA VAL A 169 10.59 3.35 -0.02
C VAL A 169 9.32 4.19 -0.10
N GLN A 170 8.18 3.61 0.31
CA GLN A 170 6.93 4.35 0.42
C GLN A 170 7.09 5.57 1.34
N MET A 171 7.71 5.43 2.52
CA MET A 171 7.93 6.57 3.41
C MET A 171 8.83 7.65 2.79
N VAL A 172 9.97 7.28 2.19
CA VAL A 172 10.93 8.24 1.61
C VAL A 172 10.32 9.02 0.45
N ILE A 173 9.45 8.40 -0.36
CA ILE A 173 8.82 9.05 -1.51
C ILE A 173 7.52 9.77 -1.12
N TYR A 174 6.64 9.14 -0.32
CA TYR A 174 5.39 9.79 0.10
C TYR A 174 5.65 11.02 0.95
N PHE A 175 6.62 11.00 1.87
CA PHE A 175 6.83 12.11 2.79
C PHE A 175 7.06 13.47 2.11
N PRO A 176 8.03 13.64 1.18
CA PRO A 176 8.22 14.91 0.48
C PRO A 176 7.02 15.29 -0.39
N ILE A 177 6.38 14.31 -1.05
CA ILE A 177 5.23 14.57 -1.93
C ILE A 177 4.02 15.03 -1.10
N LEU A 178 3.72 14.34 0.00
CA LEU A 178 2.63 14.71 0.90
C LEU A 178 2.86 16.10 1.51
N LYS A 179 4.10 16.47 1.82
CA LYS A 179 4.43 17.83 2.30
C LYS A 179 4.22 18.91 1.23
N ILE A 180 4.42 18.59 -0.05
CA ILE A 180 4.11 19.49 -1.17
C ILE A 180 2.59 19.59 -1.40
N ILE A 181 1.86 18.48 -1.26
CA ILE A 181 0.41 18.39 -1.49
C ILE A 181 -0.40 19.01 -0.34
N PHE A 182 0.04 18.75 0.89
CA PHE A 182 -0.56 19.19 2.14
C PHE A 182 0.44 20.10 2.87
N PRO A 183 0.67 21.33 2.38
CA PRO A 183 1.45 22.29 3.14
C PRO A 183 0.71 22.53 4.46
N GLU A 184 1.33 22.15 5.58
CA GLU A 184 0.83 22.53 6.90
C GLU A 184 0.68 24.05 6.92
N GLU A 185 -0.46 24.54 7.42
CA GLU A 185 -0.66 25.97 7.60
C GLU A 185 0.53 26.50 8.39
N LYS A 186 1.25 27.48 7.84
CA LYS A 186 2.28 28.21 8.59
C LYS A 186 1.64 28.61 9.92
N PRO A 187 2.28 28.36 11.08
CA PRO A 187 1.82 28.97 12.31
C PRO A 187 1.72 30.47 12.04
N ALA A 188 0.54 31.03 12.24
CA ALA A 188 0.32 32.46 12.10
C ALA A 188 1.40 33.17 12.94
N ALA A 189 2.28 33.90 12.26
CA ALA A 189 3.25 34.77 12.90
C ALA A 189 2.54 35.97 13.53
#